data_AF-A0A5C5XAG5-F1
#
_entry.id   AF-A0A5C5XAG5-F1
#
_cell.length_a   1.000
_cell.length_b   1.000
_cell.length_c   1.000
_cell.angle_alpha   90.00
_cell.angle_beta   90.00
_cell.angle_gamma   90.00
#
_symmetry.space_group_name_H-M   'P 1'
#
loop_
_entity.id
_entity.type
_entity.pdbx_description
1 polymer ?
#
loop_
_entity_poly.entity_id
_entity_poly.type
_entity_poly.pdbx_seq_one_letter_code
_entity_poly.pdbx_strand_id
1 'polypeptide(L)'
;MLRKLRNVLKSRKGQGMVEYGILVGGVALVCLVAVATMGHKSNDLMAACAAALPCAHDDDQGPIVSGKLVNTQQDTNGVVYLDPTNPGSLASNMGMPGIDTLVIEGGDLAP
;
A
#
# COMPACT_ATOMS: atom_id res chain seq x y z
N MET A 1 61.39 -34.61 15.44
CA MET A 1 60.25 -33.80 14.93
C MET A 1 58.90 -34.52 15.00
N LEU A 2 58.82 -35.83 14.72
CA LEU A 2 57.59 -36.65 14.75
C LEU A 2 56.75 -36.56 16.05
N ARG A 3 57.40 -36.45 17.23
CA ARG A 3 56.68 -36.32 18.52
C ARG A 3 55.94 -34.98 18.68
N LYS A 4 56.45 -33.88 18.11
CA LYS A 4 55.78 -32.56 18.17
C LYS A 4 54.53 -32.56 17.29
N LEU A 5 54.59 -33.17 16.10
CA LEU A 5 53.45 -33.32 15.20
C LEU A 5 52.30 -34.11 15.85
N ARG A 6 52.64 -35.22 16.52
CA ARG A 6 51.66 -36.06 17.22
C ARG A 6 50.95 -35.32 18.37
N ASN A 7 51.64 -34.39 19.03
CA ASN A 7 51.06 -33.60 20.13
C ASN A 7 50.17 -32.46 19.62
N VAL A 8 50.45 -31.90 18.44
CA VAL A 8 49.57 -30.93 17.79
C VAL A 8 48.25 -31.58 17.37
N LEU A 9 48.30 -32.78 16.78
CA LEU A 9 47.10 -33.55 16.41
C LEU A 9 46.27 -34.04 17.62
N LYS A 10 46.89 -34.16 18.80
CA LYS A 10 46.22 -34.56 20.06
C LYS A 10 45.78 -33.37 20.91
N SER A 11 46.11 -32.15 20.52
CA SER A 11 45.85 -30.94 21.30
C SER A 11 44.39 -30.50 21.14
N ARG A 12 43.57 -30.72 22.17
CA ARG A 12 42.18 -30.24 22.28
C ARG A 12 42.05 -28.75 22.61
N LYS A 13 43.18 -28.03 22.72
CA LYS A 13 43.23 -26.63 23.18
C LYS A 13 42.48 -25.65 22.26
N GLY A 14 42.24 -26.03 21.00
CA GLY A 14 41.40 -25.28 20.05
C GLY A 14 40.01 -25.90 19.78
N GLN A 15 39.73 -27.08 20.33
CA GLN A 15 38.46 -27.80 20.07
C GLN A 15 37.26 -27.00 20.59
N GLY A 16 37.37 -26.45 21.81
CA GLY A 16 36.30 -25.61 22.39
C GLY A 16 36.05 -24.33 21.58
N MET A 17 37.08 -23.74 20.98
CA MET A 17 36.94 -22.52 20.18
C MET A 17 36.17 -22.80 18.87
N VAL A 18 36.38 -23.98 18.28
CA VAL A 18 35.65 -24.46 17.09
C VAL A 18 34.21 -24.84 17.43
N GLU A 19 33.97 -25.49 18.58
CA GLU A 19 32.61 -25.85 19.02
C GLU A 19 31.73 -24.61 19.17
N TYR A 20 32.23 -23.55 19.85
CA TYR A 20 31.49 -22.30 19.95
C TYR A 20 31.29 -21.61 18.59
N GLY A 21 32.29 -21.65 17.70
CA GLY A 21 32.18 -21.09 16.35
C GLY A 21 31.10 -21.78 15.50
N ILE A 22 31.03 -23.11 15.56
CA ILE A 22 30.01 -23.89 14.84
C ILE A 22 28.63 -23.68 15.45
N LEU A 23 28.52 -23.60 16.78
CA LEU A 23 27.26 -23.31 17.45
C LEU A 23 26.71 -21.93 17.06
N VAL A 24 27.56 -20.89 17.08
CA VAL A 24 27.16 -19.53 16.68
C VAL A 24 26.80 -19.49 15.19
N GLY A 25 27.57 -20.13 14.33
CA GLY A 25 27.27 -20.24 12.90
C GLY A 25 25.94 -20.95 12.62
N GLY A 26 25.65 -22.02 13.36
CA GLY A 26 24.39 -22.76 13.27
C GLY A 26 23.18 -21.90 13.67
N VAL A 27 23.27 -21.18 14.79
CA VAL A 27 22.20 -20.26 15.22
C VAL A 27 21.98 -19.15 14.19
N ALA A 28 23.06 -18.56 13.66
CA ALA A 28 22.96 -17.52 12.63
C ALA A 28 22.27 -18.03 11.36
N LEU A 29 22.59 -19.26 10.91
CA LEU A 29 21.96 -19.89 9.76
C LEU A 29 20.44 -20.09 9.99
N VAL A 30 20.06 -20.58 11.16
CA VAL A 30 18.64 -20.79 11.51
C VAL A 30 17.89 -19.45 11.53
N CYS A 31 18.47 -18.42 12.12
CA CYS A 31 17.90 -17.07 12.11
C CYS A 31 17.74 -16.52 10.68
N LEU A 32 18.71 -16.75 9.80
CA LEU A 32 18.64 -16.32 8.40
C LEU A 32 17.46 -16.99 7.67
N VAL A 33 17.27 -18.30 7.85
CA VAL A 33 16.14 -19.05 7.26
C VAL A 33 14.80 -18.56 7.83
N ALA A 34 14.73 -18.29 9.14
CA ALA A 34 13.52 -17.75 9.76
C ALA A 34 13.15 -16.37 9.19
N VAL A 35 14.13 -15.46 9.04
CA VAL A 35 13.90 -14.12 8.46
C VAL A 35 13.51 -14.22 6.98
N ALA A 36 14.17 -15.08 6.20
CA ALA A 36 13.87 -15.26 4.78
C ALA A 36 12.44 -15.79 4.55
N THR A 37 11.97 -16.70 5.41
CA THR A 37 10.62 -17.29 5.30
C THR A 37 9.53 -16.38 5.90
N MET A 38 9.87 -15.59 6.93
CA MET A 38 8.91 -14.70 7.59
C MET A 38 8.75 -13.36 6.87
N GLY A 39 9.74 -12.90 6.11
CA GLY A 39 9.72 -11.59 5.44
C GLY A 39 8.49 -11.37 4.53
N HIS A 40 8.20 -12.31 3.63
CA HIS A 40 7.01 -12.22 2.76
C HIS A 40 5.71 -12.26 3.57
N LYS A 41 5.64 -13.06 4.65
CA LYS A 41 4.44 -13.14 5.50
C LYS A 41 4.18 -11.84 6.27
N SER A 42 5.23 -11.20 6.77
CA SER A 42 5.13 -9.88 7.41
C SER A 42 4.72 -8.80 6.41
N ASN A 43 5.22 -8.88 5.17
CA ASN A 43 4.81 -7.99 4.09
C ASN A 43 3.33 -8.20 3.72
N ASP A 44 2.88 -9.45 3.61
CA ASP A 44 1.47 -9.78 3.34
C ASP A 44 0.55 -9.32 4.47
N LEU A 45 0.98 -9.47 5.73
CA LEU A 45 0.25 -8.96 6.89
C LEU A 45 0.11 -7.43 6.80
N MET A 46 1.20 -6.72 6.49
CA MET A 46 1.19 -5.27 6.34
C MET A 46 0.30 -4.83 5.17
N ALA A 47 0.36 -5.54 4.04
CA ALA A 47 -0.48 -5.30 2.87
C ALA A 47 -1.96 -5.59 3.15
N ALA A 48 -2.27 -6.66 3.89
CA ALA A 48 -3.61 -6.96 4.35
C ALA A 48 -4.12 -5.88 5.30
N CYS A 49 -3.28 -5.38 6.21
CA CYS A 49 -3.62 -4.24 7.06
C CYS A 49 -3.81 -2.95 6.24
N ALA A 50 -2.99 -2.69 5.23
CA ALA A 50 -3.13 -1.52 4.36
C ALA A 50 -4.36 -1.60 3.45
N ALA A 51 -4.79 -2.80 3.07
CA ALA A 51 -6.03 -3.05 2.34
C ALA A 51 -7.26 -3.01 3.27
N ALA A 52 -7.12 -3.46 4.53
CA ALA A 52 -8.19 -3.51 5.53
C ALA A 52 -8.33 -2.21 6.34
N LEU A 53 -7.33 -1.35 6.34
CA LEU A 53 -7.40 0.05 6.73
C LEU A 53 -7.76 0.84 5.46
N PRO A 54 -9.05 1.03 5.16
CA PRO A 54 -9.42 1.86 4.05
C PRO A 54 -8.76 3.23 4.26
N CYS A 55 -8.07 3.78 3.25
CA CYS A 55 -8.34 5.20 3.02
C CYS A 55 -9.87 5.24 2.86
N ALA A 56 -10.55 6.00 3.71
CA ALA A 56 -11.84 5.68 4.34
C ALA A 56 -12.96 5.04 3.48
N HIS A 57 -12.99 5.14 2.14
CA HIS A 57 -13.85 4.34 1.23
C HIS A 57 -13.19 4.06 -0.14
N ASP A 58 -13.74 3.14 -0.95
CA ASP A 58 -13.27 2.82 -2.32
C ASP A 58 -13.24 4.05 -3.26
N ASP A 59 -14.03 5.08 -2.94
CA ASP A 59 -14.03 6.38 -3.61
C ASP A 59 -12.74 7.19 -3.37
N ASP A 60 -11.95 6.84 -2.34
CA ASP A 60 -10.66 7.46 -2.02
C ASP A 60 -9.47 6.84 -2.79
N GLN A 61 -9.74 5.80 -3.60
CA GLN A 61 -8.73 5.10 -4.42
C GLN A 61 -8.77 5.50 -5.91
N GLY A 62 -9.41 6.64 -6.25
CA GLY A 62 -9.43 7.21 -7.59
C GLY A 62 -8.34 8.26 -7.84
N PRO A 63 -8.06 8.65 -9.09
CA PRO A 63 -7.36 9.91 -9.37
C PRO A 63 -8.12 11.04 -8.65
N ILE A 64 -7.42 12.03 -8.09
CA ILE A 64 -8.08 13.24 -7.56
C ILE A 64 -8.78 13.93 -8.75
N VAL A 65 -10.09 13.68 -8.89
CA VAL A 65 -10.94 14.33 -9.89
C VAL A 65 -11.58 15.55 -9.24
N SER A 66 -11.38 16.72 -9.85
CA SER A 66 -12.12 17.92 -9.45
C SER A 66 -13.55 17.78 -9.96
N GLY A 67 -14.51 17.65 -9.04
CA GLY A 67 -15.93 17.75 -9.36
C GLY A 67 -16.20 19.12 -10.00
N LYS A 68 -16.60 19.14 -11.28
CA LYS A 68 -16.93 20.39 -11.98
C LYS A 68 -18.35 20.80 -11.56
N LEU A 69 -18.51 22.03 -11.05
CA LEU A 69 -19.83 22.60 -10.74
C LEU A 69 -20.69 22.75 -12.01
N VAL A 70 -20.05 22.94 -13.16
CA VAL A 70 -20.69 22.95 -14.48
C VAL A 70 -19.87 22.05 -15.39
N ASN A 71 -20.49 21.01 -15.95
CA ASN A 71 -19.74 20.09 -16.80
C ASN A 71 -19.48 20.74 -18.16
N THR A 72 -18.32 20.40 -18.70
CA THR A 72 -17.85 20.90 -19.99
C THR A 72 -17.38 19.74 -20.84
N GLN A 73 -17.70 19.80 -22.13
CA GLN A 73 -17.26 18.85 -23.15
C GLN A 73 -16.30 19.55 -24.10
N GLN A 74 -15.34 18.80 -24.64
CA GLN A 74 -14.35 19.32 -25.58
C GLN A 74 -14.52 18.59 -26.91
N ASP A 75 -14.58 19.33 -28.02
CA ASP A 75 -14.65 18.72 -29.34
C ASP A 75 -13.27 18.21 -29.80
N THR A 76 -13.23 17.54 -30.96
CA THR A 76 -11.99 17.02 -31.57
C THR A 76 -10.97 18.11 -31.90
N ASN A 77 -11.39 19.37 -32.03
CA ASN A 77 -10.54 20.52 -32.30
C ASN A 77 -10.09 21.24 -31.03
N GLY A 78 -10.53 20.77 -29.86
CA GLY A 78 -10.20 21.31 -28.56
C GLY A 78 -11.05 22.48 -28.08
N VAL A 79 -12.16 22.78 -28.77
CA VAL A 79 -13.12 23.81 -28.34
C VAL A 79 -13.97 23.28 -27.20
N VAL A 80 -14.09 24.06 -26.13
CA VAL A 80 -14.83 23.69 -24.92
C VAL A 80 -16.24 24.26 -24.97
N TYR A 81 -17.23 23.38 -24.82
CA TYR A 81 -18.65 23.70 -24.74
C TYR A 81 -19.20 23.31 -23.37
N LEU A 82 -20.32 23.93 -22.98
CA LEU A 82 -21.11 23.44 -21.86
C LEU A 82 -21.73 22.09 -22.24
N ASP A 83 -21.75 21.15 -21.29
CA ASP A 83 -22.45 19.87 -21.45
C ASP A 83 -23.83 19.96 -20.77
N PRO A 84 -24.91 20.22 -21.55
CA PRO A 84 -26.25 20.33 -21.01
C PRO A 84 -26.88 18.97 -20.69
N THR A 85 -26.27 17.86 -21.12
CA THR A 85 -26.79 16.51 -20.91
C THR A 85 -26.41 16.01 -19.51
N ASN A 86 -25.27 16.45 -19.00
CA ASN A 86 -24.77 16.12 -17.68
C ASN A 86 -24.29 17.39 -16.93
N PRO A 87 -25.19 18.35 -16.61
CA PRO A 87 -24.81 19.50 -15.81
C PRO A 87 -24.32 19.00 -14.45
N GLY A 88 -23.10 19.34 -14.05
CA GLY A 88 -22.52 18.87 -12.79
C GLY A 88 -23.42 19.17 -11.58
N SER A 89 -23.24 18.43 -10.48
CA SER A 89 -24.08 18.58 -9.29
C SER A 89 -23.35 19.27 -8.15
N LEU A 90 -23.92 20.33 -7.59
CA LEU A 90 -23.44 20.95 -6.35
C LEU A 90 -23.65 20.03 -5.15
N ALA A 91 -24.81 19.38 -5.06
CA ALA A 91 -25.15 18.48 -3.97
C ALA A 91 -24.14 17.32 -3.87
N SER A 92 -23.82 16.71 -5.02
CA SER A 92 -22.90 15.58 -5.10
C SER A 92 -21.44 16.00 -4.89
N ASN A 93 -21.00 17.12 -5.47
CA ASN A 93 -19.59 17.52 -5.44
C ASN A 93 -19.18 18.21 -4.13
N MET A 94 -20.11 18.88 -3.46
CA MET A 94 -19.86 19.64 -2.22
C MET A 94 -20.47 18.99 -0.98
N GLY A 95 -21.13 17.83 -1.12
CA GLY A 95 -21.76 17.11 0.00
C GLY A 95 -22.90 17.88 0.65
N MET A 96 -23.65 18.67 -0.13
CA MET A 96 -24.75 19.51 0.33
C MET A 96 -26.10 18.92 -0.09
N PRO A 97 -26.61 17.89 0.61
CA PRO A 97 -27.86 17.24 0.23
C PRO A 97 -29.04 18.21 0.33
N GLY A 98 -29.90 18.24 -0.69
CA GLY A 98 -31.14 19.02 -0.71
C GLY A 98 -31.02 20.43 -1.28
N ILE A 99 -29.87 20.88 -1.76
CA ILE A 99 -29.77 22.17 -2.47
C ILE A 99 -30.52 22.17 -3.81
N ASP A 100 -30.73 21.00 -4.42
CA ASP A 100 -31.46 20.84 -5.68
C ASP A 100 -32.95 21.21 -5.54
N THR A 101 -33.50 21.23 -4.32
CA THR A 101 -34.89 21.65 -4.07
C THR A 101 -35.03 23.15 -3.77
N LEU A 102 -33.90 23.86 -3.58
CA LEU A 102 -33.89 25.29 -3.32
C LEU A 102 -33.90 26.10 -4.62
N VAL A 103 -33.39 25.52 -5.72
CA VAL A 103 -33.43 26.10 -7.06
C VAL A 103 -34.62 25.48 -7.79
N ILE A 104 -35.77 26.16 -7.72
CA ILE A 104 -36.96 25.74 -8.46
C ILE A 104 -36.78 26.17 -9.92
N GLU A 105 -36.65 25.21 -10.82
CA GLU A 105 -36.63 25.50 -12.26
C GLU A 105 -38.02 25.95 -12.71
N GLY A 106 -38.10 26.85 -13.71
CA GLY A 106 -39.37 27.43 -14.13
C GLY A 106 -40.45 26.42 -14.57
N GLY A 107 -40.05 25.18 -14.91
CA GLY A 107 -40.97 24.09 -15.23
C GLY A 107 -41.61 23.39 -14.02
N ASP A 108 -40.97 23.46 -12.86
CA ASP A 108 -41.46 22.88 -11.58
C ASP A 108 -42.46 23.82 -10.87
N LEU A 109 -42.73 24.99 -11.44
CA LEU A 109 -43.75 25.94 -10.99
C LEU A 109 -45.12 25.72 -11.67
N ALA A 110 -45.28 24.63 -12.44
CA ALA A 110 -46.61 24.24 -12.88
C ALA A 110 -47.44 23.77 -11.67
N PRO A 111 -48.71 24.19 -11.54
CA PRO A 111 -49.53 23.95 -10.35
C PRO A 111 -49.82 22.46 -10.09
#